data_AF-A0A411ZSV3-F1
#
_entry.id   AF-A0A411ZSV3-F1
#
_cell.length_a   1.000
_cell.length_b   1.000
_cell.length_c   1.000
_cell.angle_alpha   90.00
_cell.angle_beta   90.00
_cell.angle_gamma   90.00
#
_symmetry.space_group_name_H-M   'P 1'
#
loop_
_entity.id
_entity.type
_entity.pdbx_description
1 polymer ?
#
loop_
_entity_poly.entity_id
_entity_poly.type
_entity_poly.pdbx_seq_one_letter_code
_entity_poly.pdbx_strand_id
1 'polypeptide(L)'
;MSSICYRRNGRRGTHNTYRNKPECRRSHITGGSISNNSQKQNTYYYADAIKTNAQIVKFERTGAIKDDIIVEKYREKLTERTEYQKLRNNILQPGNTLVICSLSTLGSKYTARSELMHYRKSHIRVKILDMPVTLQDFPENQETLYGAIIDSIVQTLDVVIEQEKSHVKKRQKDGINALRQTQAWQNYGRPAIKLPENYKRVMNRWLSGEITAVTAMNLTGLKRTTFYRLANEYKRGELTV
;
A
#
# COMPACT_ATOMS: atom_id res chain seq x y z
N MET A 1 19.17 -29.53 25.96
CA MET A 1 17.95 -29.92 26.70
C MET A 1 16.86 -28.90 26.42
N SER A 2 15.62 -29.37 26.39
CA SER A 2 14.42 -28.80 25.77
C SER A 2 14.00 -27.39 26.18
N SER A 3 13.32 -26.75 25.23
CA SER A 3 12.10 -25.93 25.28
C SER A 3 11.57 -25.47 26.64
N ILE A 4 11.02 -24.25 26.69
CA ILE A 4 9.59 -23.96 26.99
C ILE A 4 9.34 -22.43 26.95
N CYS A 5 8.40 -22.02 26.10
CA CYS A 5 7.69 -20.74 26.14
C CYS A 5 6.82 -20.66 27.41
N TYR A 6 6.51 -19.49 27.97
CA TYR A 6 5.11 -19.06 28.20
C TYR A 6 5.00 -17.60 28.73
N ARG A 7 4.28 -16.81 27.94
CA ARG A 7 3.23 -15.82 28.22
C ARG A 7 3.06 -15.21 29.63
N ARG A 8 2.90 -13.87 29.59
CA ARG A 8 2.30 -12.91 30.54
C ARG A 8 1.13 -13.44 31.39
N ASN A 9 1.03 -12.93 32.63
CA ASN A 9 -0.23 -12.55 33.27
C ASN A 9 0.01 -11.49 34.35
N GLY A 10 -0.50 -10.26 34.14
CA GLY A 10 -0.68 -9.25 35.19
C GLY A 10 -2.17 -9.06 35.44
N ARG A 11 -2.64 -9.47 36.63
CA ARG A 11 -4.02 -9.33 37.09
C ARG A 11 -4.13 -8.15 38.08
N ARG A 12 -5.23 -7.41 37.91
CA ARG A 12 -6.14 -6.82 38.93
C ARG A 12 -5.63 -5.71 39.86
N GLY A 13 -6.28 -4.56 39.73
CA GLY A 13 -6.60 -3.65 40.82
C GLY A 13 -8.12 -3.41 40.85
N THR A 14 -8.70 -3.43 42.04
CA THR A 14 -10.13 -3.51 42.35
C THR A 14 -10.66 -2.21 42.99
N HIS A 15 -11.88 -1.82 42.60
CA HIS A 15 -13.03 -1.32 43.39
C HIS A 15 -12.88 -0.15 44.40
N ASN A 16 -13.70 0.89 44.21
CA ASN A 16 -14.57 1.56 45.21
C ASN A 16 -15.34 2.70 44.49
N THR A 17 -16.57 3.18 44.78
CA THR A 17 -17.74 2.76 45.57
C THR A 17 -18.86 3.78 45.34
N TYR A 18 -20.10 3.31 45.44
CA TYR A 18 -21.33 3.99 45.90
C TYR A 18 -21.87 5.28 45.23
N ARG A 19 -23.04 5.07 44.61
CA ARG A 19 -24.37 5.66 44.98
C ARG A 19 -24.63 7.14 44.62
N ASN A 20 -25.56 7.35 43.69
CA ASN A 20 -26.86 8.00 43.96
C ASN A 20 -27.69 8.13 42.66
N LYS A 21 -28.89 7.56 42.66
CA LYS A 21 -29.97 7.83 41.69
C LYS A 21 -30.73 9.08 42.12
N PRO A 22 -31.12 9.94 41.18
CA PRO A 22 -32.35 10.72 41.32
C PRO A 22 -33.36 10.35 40.22
N GLU A 23 -34.54 9.96 40.70
CA GLU A 23 -35.90 10.18 40.20
C GLU A 23 -36.14 10.56 38.72
N CYS A 24 -36.92 9.71 38.05
CA CYS A 24 -37.62 10.02 36.81
C CYS A 24 -38.60 11.19 36.99
N ARG A 25 -38.31 12.35 36.40
CA ARG A 25 -39.33 13.37 36.11
C ARG A 25 -39.81 13.22 34.67
N ARG A 26 -41.09 12.88 34.52
CA ARG A 26 -41.83 12.93 33.25
C ARG A 26 -41.80 14.37 32.70
N SER A 27 -41.03 14.63 31.65
CA SER A 27 -41.25 15.79 30.79
C SER A 27 -42.29 15.44 29.74
N HIS A 28 -43.29 16.31 29.61
CA HIS A 28 -44.32 16.26 28.57
C HIS A 28 -43.65 16.43 27.21
N ILE A 29 -43.92 15.51 26.27
CA ILE A 29 -43.54 15.69 24.87
C ILE A 29 -44.64 16.55 24.24
N THR A 30 -44.40 17.87 24.16
CA THR A 30 -45.10 18.71 23.19
C THR A 30 -44.53 18.39 21.81
N GLY A 31 -45.42 18.09 20.86
CA GLY A 31 -45.06 17.65 19.52
C GLY A 31 -44.11 18.62 18.83
N GLY A 32 -42.86 18.18 18.65
CA GLY A 32 -41.93 18.79 17.72
C GLY A 32 -42.27 18.31 16.32
N SER A 33 -42.57 19.26 15.44
CA SER A 33 -42.78 19.05 14.01
C SER A 33 -41.66 18.18 13.43
N ILE A 34 -42.05 17.11 12.73
CA ILE A 34 -41.15 16.31 11.92
C ILE A 34 -40.58 17.26 10.85
N SER A 35 -39.35 17.74 11.06
CA SER A 35 -38.62 18.39 9.96
C SER A 35 -38.37 17.30 8.93
N ASN A 36 -39.04 17.41 7.78
CA ASN A 36 -38.76 16.62 6.60
C ASN A 36 -37.29 16.87 6.20
N ASN A 37 -36.37 16.05 6.71
CA ASN A 37 -34.98 16.07 6.34
C ASN A 37 -34.87 15.37 4.99
N SER A 38 -35.23 16.08 3.91
CA SER A 38 -34.78 15.72 2.56
C SER A 38 -33.27 15.71 2.62
N GLN A 39 -32.66 14.51 2.62
CA GLN A 39 -31.22 14.34 2.64
C GLN A 39 -30.62 15.11 1.46
N LYS A 40 -30.09 16.30 1.75
CA LYS A 40 -29.47 17.16 0.74
C LYS A 40 -28.19 16.47 0.29
N GLN A 41 -28.16 16.04 -0.96
CA GLN A 41 -26.97 15.42 -1.56
C GLN A 41 -25.91 16.51 -1.74
N ASN A 42 -24.92 16.54 -0.86
CA ASN A 42 -23.81 17.50 -0.97
C ASN A 42 -22.81 17.04 -2.02
N THR A 43 -22.27 17.99 -2.77
CA THR A 43 -21.24 17.76 -3.78
C THR A 43 -19.95 18.45 -3.36
N TYR A 44 -18.86 17.68 -3.26
CA TYR A 44 -17.54 18.18 -2.89
C TYR A 44 -16.57 17.96 -4.04
N TYR A 45 -15.64 18.89 -4.21
CA TYR A 45 -14.62 18.87 -5.25
C TYR A 45 -13.26 18.70 -4.60
N TYR A 46 -12.43 17.82 -5.14
CA TYR A 46 -11.08 17.61 -4.61
C TYR A 46 -10.01 17.93 -5.65
N ALA A 47 -9.19 18.93 -5.36
CA ALA A 47 -8.07 19.36 -6.17
C ALA A 47 -6.75 18.75 -5.66
N ASP A 48 -6.01 18.07 -6.54
CA ASP A 48 -4.64 17.64 -6.23
C ASP A 48 -3.70 18.87 -6.13
N ALA A 49 -2.58 18.72 -5.43
CA ALA A 49 -1.49 19.69 -5.36
C ALA A 49 -0.83 19.93 -6.74
N ILE A 50 -1.05 19.04 -7.71
CA ILE A 50 -0.54 19.17 -9.08
C ILE A 50 -1.50 20.03 -9.92
N LYS A 51 -1.03 21.16 -10.46
CA LYS A 51 -1.84 22.04 -11.34
C LYS A 51 -3.16 22.48 -10.70
N THR A 52 -3.13 22.79 -9.41
CA THR A 52 -4.30 23.15 -8.58
C THR A 52 -5.17 24.23 -9.23
N ASN A 53 -4.59 25.36 -9.68
CA ASN A 53 -5.36 26.45 -10.28
C ASN A 53 -6.15 26.00 -11.52
N ALA A 54 -5.55 25.16 -12.37
CA ALA A 54 -6.22 24.65 -13.56
C ALA A 54 -7.37 23.68 -13.20
N GLN A 55 -7.22 22.91 -12.13
CA GLN A 55 -8.30 22.05 -11.61
C GLN A 55 -9.44 22.89 -11.03
N ILE A 56 -9.13 23.92 -10.25
CA ILE A 56 -10.13 24.85 -9.68
C ILE A 56 -10.96 25.48 -10.79
N VAL A 57 -10.32 26.00 -11.85
CA VAL A 57 -11.05 26.58 -13.00
C VAL A 57 -11.97 25.56 -13.67
N LYS A 58 -11.57 24.28 -13.76
CA LYS A 58 -12.45 23.22 -14.28
C LYS A 58 -13.65 23.00 -13.35
N PHE A 59 -13.44 22.99 -12.03
CA PHE A 59 -14.51 22.82 -11.05
C PHE A 59 -15.51 23.99 -11.06
N GLU A 60 -15.02 25.23 -11.13
CA GLU A 60 -15.87 26.42 -11.24
C GLU A 60 -16.74 26.38 -12.50
N ARG A 61 -16.21 25.92 -13.64
CA ARG A 61 -16.99 25.72 -14.88
C ARG A 61 -18.09 24.68 -14.74
N THR A 62 -17.95 23.73 -13.82
CA THR A 62 -18.98 22.72 -13.52
C THR A 62 -19.94 23.16 -12.42
N GLY A 63 -19.83 24.40 -11.92
CA GLY A 63 -20.72 24.96 -10.90
C GLY A 63 -20.23 24.81 -9.46
N ALA A 64 -18.95 24.54 -9.23
CA ALA A 64 -18.39 24.48 -7.89
C ALA A 64 -18.40 25.84 -7.20
N ILE A 65 -18.77 25.84 -5.91
CA ILE A 65 -18.61 26.98 -4.99
C ILE A 65 -17.29 26.78 -4.23
N LYS A 66 -16.59 27.88 -3.90
CA LYS A 66 -15.26 27.81 -3.26
C LYS A 66 -15.22 26.97 -1.99
N ASP A 67 -16.26 27.03 -1.17
CA ASP A 67 -16.31 26.31 0.10
C ASP A 67 -16.43 24.79 -0.06
N ASP A 68 -16.91 24.33 -1.22
CA ASP A 68 -17.02 22.90 -1.55
C ASP A 68 -15.74 22.34 -2.19
N ILE A 69 -14.73 23.17 -2.43
CA ILE A 69 -13.45 22.77 -3.04
C ILE A 69 -12.40 22.52 -1.96
N ILE A 70 -12.06 21.24 -1.78
CA ILE A 70 -10.97 20.79 -0.92
C ILE A 70 -9.69 20.75 -1.75
N VAL A 71 -8.67 21.49 -1.31
CA VAL A 71 -7.40 21.60 -2.01
C VAL A 71 -6.28 20.92 -1.23
N GLU A 72 -5.60 19.98 -1.87
CA GLU A 72 -4.38 19.39 -1.30
C GLU A 72 -3.17 20.31 -1.47
N LYS A 73 -2.35 20.39 -0.43
CA LYS A 73 -1.18 21.28 -0.39
C LYS A 73 0.08 20.62 -0.92
N TYR A 74 0.29 19.35 -0.60
CA TYR A 74 1.54 18.65 -0.87
C TYR A 74 1.34 17.41 -1.71
N ARG A 75 2.32 17.13 -2.56
CA ARG A 75 2.32 15.93 -3.40
C ARG A 75 2.88 14.75 -2.61
N GLU A 76 1.99 14.08 -1.90
CA GLU A 76 2.32 12.91 -1.11
C GLU A 76 1.57 11.67 -1.61
N LYS A 77 1.90 10.51 -1.06
CA LYS A 77 1.07 9.32 -1.25
C LYS A 77 -0.33 9.61 -0.72
N LEU A 78 -1.35 9.03 -1.36
CA LEU A 78 -2.75 9.29 -0.97
C LEU A 78 -3.02 9.03 0.53
N THR A 79 -2.32 8.07 1.14
CA THR A 79 -2.41 7.75 2.57
C THR A 79 -1.87 8.83 3.50
N GLU A 80 -0.97 9.68 3.01
CA GLU A 80 -0.29 10.75 3.76
C GLU A 80 -0.97 12.12 3.51
N ARG A 81 -1.70 12.26 2.41
CA ARG A 81 -2.46 13.46 2.02
C ARG A 81 -3.51 13.85 3.05
N THR A 82 -3.19 14.86 3.85
CA THR A 82 -3.99 15.25 5.02
C THR A 82 -5.39 15.73 4.65
N GLU A 83 -5.53 16.55 3.61
CA GLU A 83 -6.84 17.11 3.22
C GLU A 83 -7.71 16.04 2.56
N TYR A 84 -7.11 15.15 1.75
CA TYR A 84 -7.83 13.98 1.23
C TYR A 84 -8.35 13.06 2.34
N GLN A 85 -7.52 12.74 3.34
CA GLN A 85 -7.94 11.85 4.42
C GLN A 85 -9.07 12.45 5.26
N LYS A 86 -9.05 13.76 5.51
CA LYS A 86 -10.17 14.47 6.16
C LYS A 86 -11.44 14.38 5.31
N LEU A 87 -11.34 14.66 4.01
CA LEU A 87 -12.46 14.58 3.08
C LEU A 87 -13.07 13.17 3.06
N ARG A 88 -12.23 12.16 2.85
CA ARG A 88 -12.61 10.75 2.76
C ARG A 88 -13.27 10.22 4.04
N ASN A 89 -12.70 10.54 5.20
CA ASN A 89 -13.09 9.88 6.45
C ASN A 89 -14.14 10.66 7.26
N ASN A 90 -14.19 11.99 7.12
CA ASN A 90 -15.01 12.84 7.99
C ASN A 90 -16.10 13.61 7.24
N ILE A 91 -15.83 14.05 6.01
CA ILE A 91 -16.73 14.95 5.26
C ILE A 91 -17.69 14.16 4.37
N LEU A 92 -17.17 13.21 3.59
CA LEU A 92 -17.99 12.42 2.67
C LEU A 92 -18.88 11.44 3.42
N GLN A 93 -20.18 11.56 3.19
CA GLN A 93 -21.21 10.67 3.73
C GLN A 93 -21.93 9.93 2.59
N PRO A 94 -22.61 8.81 2.89
CA PRO A 94 -23.47 8.13 1.92
C PRO A 94 -24.46 9.11 1.25
N GLY A 95 -24.61 9.01 -0.07
CA GLY A 95 -25.42 9.92 -0.88
C GLY A 95 -24.70 11.21 -1.31
N ASN A 96 -23.48 11.48 -0.84
CA ASN A 96 -22.69 12.61 -1.33
C ASN A 96 -22.03 12.31 -2.68
N THR A 97 -21.69 13.38 -3.40
CA THR A 97 -20.92 13.29 -4.65
C THR A 97 -19.52 13.88 -4.46
N LEU A 98 -18.50 13.11 -4.81
CA LEU A 98 -17.12 13.55 -4.95
C LEU A 98 -16.82 13.85 -6.42
N VAL A 99 -16.34 15.04 -6.73
CA VAL A 99 -15.89 15.43 -8.07
C VAL A 99 -14.37 15.55 -8.08
N ILE A 100 -13.72 14.86 -9.01
CA ILE A 100 -12.27 14.92 -9.24
C ILE A 100 -12.00 15.18 -10.71
N CYS A 101 -10.86 15.80 -11.03
CA CYS A 101 -10.48 16.02 -12.42
C CYS A 101 -10.16 14.70 -13.14
N SER A 102 -9.37 13.82 -12.51
CA SER A 102 -8.87 12.60 -13.15
C SER A 102 -8.68 11.46 -12.14
N LEU A 103 -8.56 10.22 -12.59
CA LEU A 103 -8.24 9.07 -11.72
C LEU A 103 -6.89 9.21 -11.00
N SER A 104 -5.94 9.95 -11.59
CA SER A 104 -4.60 10.14 -11.01
C SER A 104 -4.63 10.90 -9.68
N THR A 105 -5.71 11.65 -9.44
CA THR A 105 -5.98 12.33 -8.18
C THR A 105 -6.14 11.34 -7.01
N LEU A 106 -6.61 10.12 -7.28
CA LEU A 106 -6.71 9.02 -6.31
C LEU A 106 -5.41 8.19 -6.21
N GLY A 107 -4.30 8.72 -6.73
CA GLY A 107 -2.98 8.11 -6.62
C GLY A 107 -2.67 7.05 -7.68
N SER A 108 -2.00 5.98 -7.26
CA SER A 108 -1.61 4.89 -8.18
C SER A 108 -2.82 4.11 -8.68
N LYS A 109 -2.69 3.34 -9.77
CA LYS A 109 -3.77 2.47 -10.27
C LYS A 109 -4.34 1.54 -9.18
N TYR A 110 -3.48 1.01 -8.32
CA TYR A 110 -3.88 0.16 -7.18
C TYR A 110 -4.68 0.93 -6.13
N THR A 111 -4.28 2.16 -5.87
CA THR A 111 -4.93 3.04 -4.91
C THR A 111 -6.27 3.51 -5.44
N ALA A 112 -6.31 4.02 -6.68
CA ALA A 112 -7.53 4.43 -7.36
C ALA A 112 -8.55 3.29 -7.44
N ARG A 113 -8.12 2.07 -7.78
CA ARG A 113 -8.96 0.86 -7.75
C ARG A 113 -9.61 0.65 -6.38
N SER A 114 -8.80 0.69 -5.31
CA SER A 114 -9.27 0.49 -3.94
C SER A 114 -10.22 1.60 -3.47
N GLU A 115 -9.94 2.84 -3.82
CA GLU A 115 -10.76 4.01 -3.43
C GLU A 115 -12.10 4.04 -4.18
N LEU A 116 -12.11 3.74 -5.49
CA LEU A 116 -13.37 3.62 -6.23
C LEU A 116 -14.26 2.52 -5.65
N MET A 117 -13.68 1.38 -5.28
CA MET A 117 -14.40 0.30 -4.60
C MET A 117 -14.90 0.71 -3.21
N HIS A 118 -14.14 1.51 -2.48
CA HIS A 118 -14.57 2.06 -1.20
C HIS A 118 -15.78 3.00 -1.38
N TYR A 119 -15.69 3.97 -2.29
CA TYR A 119 -16.78 4.92 -2.55
C TYR A 119 -18.05 4.23 -3.06
N ARG A 120 -17.91 3.24 -3.95
CA ARG A 120 -19.01 2.38 -4.38
C ARG A 120 -19.71 1.72 -3.18
N LYS A 121 -18.95 1.08 -2.28
CA LYS A 121 -19.50 0.38 -1.10
C LYS A 121 -20.13 1.34 -0.10
N SER A 122 -19.58 2.54 0.03
CA SER A 122 -20.08 3.59 0.92
C SER A 122 -21.24 4.40 0.31
N HIS A 123 -21.74 4.03 -0.88
CA HIS A 123 -22.80 4.77 -1.59
C HIS A 123 -22.43 6.25 -1.82
N ILE A 124 -21.15 6.51 -2.07
CA ILE A 124 -20.63 7.83 -2.44
C ILE A 124 -20.46 7.84 -3.96
N ARG A 125 -21.07 8.83 -4.61
CA ARG A 125 -20.94 9.01 -6.05
C ARG A 125 -19.61 9.70 -6.36
N VAL A 126 -18.96 9.28 -7.44
CA VAL A 126 -17.67 9.80 -7.89
C VAL A 126 -17.82 10.24 -9.34
N LYS A 127 -17.71 11.55 -9.57
CA LYS A 127 -17.68 12.17 -10.89
C LYS A 127 -16.23 12.47 -11.26
N ILE A 128 -15.79 11.98 -12.41
CA ILE A 128 -14.43 12.17 -12.91
C ILE A 128 -14.54 13.01 -14.18
N LEU A 129 -14.04 14.24 -14.16
CA LEU A 129 -14.21 15.18 -15.28
C LEU A 129 -13.61 14.67 -16.59
N ASP A 130 -12.46 14.00 -16.52
CA ASP A 130 -11.81 13.43 -17.70
C ASP A 130 -12.50 12.12 -18.20
N MET A 131 -13.54 11.62 -17.51
CA MET A 131 -14.34 10.47 -17.92
C MET A 131 -15.84 10.85 -17.97
N PRO A 132 -16.32 11.40 -19.10
CA PRO A 132 -17.69 11.92 -19.23
C PRO A 132 -18.79 10.93 -18.85
N VAL A 133 -18.56 9.64 -19.03
CA VAL A 133 -19.51 8.57 -18.64
C VAL A 133 -19.86 8.60 -17.15
N THR A 134 -18.97 9.08 -16.29
CA THR A 134 -19.20 9.20 -14.84
C THR A 134 -19.98 10.45 -14.45
N LEU A 135 -20.09 11.43 -15.34
CA LEU A 135 -20.73 12.71 -15.07
C LEU A 135 -22.26 12.65 -15.22
N GLN A 136 -22.76 11.67 -15.97
CA GLN A 136 -24.18 11.47 -16.25
C GLN A 136 -24.97 11.28 -14.95
N ASP A 137 -26.00 12.09 -14.77
CA ASP A 137 -26.94 11.96 -13.66
C ASP A 137 -27.95 10.86 -13.97
N PHE A 138 -28.02 9.88 -13.06
CA PHE A 138 -28.94 8.76 -13.15
C PHE A 138 -30.07 9.00 -12.14
N PRO A 139 -31.34 8.91 -12.56
CA PRO A 139 -32.46 8.91 -11.62
C PRO A 139 -32.35 7.72 -10.64
N GLU A 140 -33.00 7.81 -9.47
CA GLU A 140 -32.89 6.81 -8.38
C GLU A 140 -33.18 5.36 -8.83
N ASN A 141 -34.00 5.17 -9.86
CA ASN A 141 -34.28 3.86 -10.45
C ASN A 141 -33.12 3.26 -11.29
N GLN A 142 -32.03 3.99 -11.48
CA GLN A 142 -30.88 3.61 -12.29
C GLN A 142 -29.55 3.60 -11.49
N GLU A 143 -29.58 3.61 -10.16
CA GLU A 143 -28.35 3.50 -9.34
C GLU A 143 -27.51 2.25 -9.68
N THR A 144 -28.17 1.15 -10.06
CA THR A 144 -27.51 -0.08 -10.52
C THR A 144 -26.61 0.15 -11.73
N LEU A 145 -27.00 1.05 -12.64
CA LEU A 145 -26.23 1.37 -13.84
C LEU A 145 -24.94 2.12 -13.49
N TYR A 146 -25.03 3.10 -12.58
CA TYR A 146 -23.84 3.81 -12.09
C TYR A 146 -22.86 2.84 -11.41
N GLY A 147 -23.37 1.91 -10.58
CA GLY A 147 -22.56 0.86 -9.98
C GLY A 147 -21.82 0.01 -11.02
N ALA A 148 -22.51 -0.36 -12.12
CA ALA A 148 -21.90 -1.11 -13.22
C ALA A 148 -20.82 -0.32 -13.97
N ILE A 149 -20.99 1.00 -14.13
CA ILE A 149 -19.96 1.88 -14.73
C ILE A 149 -18.70 1.89 -13.86
N ILE A 150 -18.83 2.10 -12.54
CA ILE A 150 -17.69 2.09 -11.63
C ILE A 150 -17.02 0.71 -11.62
N ASP A 151 -17.80 -0.38 -11.67
CA ASP A 151 -17.25 -1.73 -11.76
C ASP A 151 -16.47 -1.96 -13.04
N SER A 152 -16.96 -1.46 -14.18
CA SER A 152 -16.24 -1.53 -15.45
C SER A 152 -14.91 -0.76 -15.40
N ILE A 153 -14.88 0.43 -14.78
CA ILE A 153 -13.64 1.20 -14.57
C ILE A 153 -12.67 0.40 -13.70
N VAL A 154 -13.15 -0.19 -12.60
CA VAL A 154 -12.32 -1.00 -11.71
C VAL A 154 -11.79 -2.25 -12.42
N GLN A 155 -12.60 -2.96 -13.19
CA GLN A 155 -12.17 -4.11 -13.99
C GLN A 155 -11.11 -3.72 -15.03
N THR A 156 -11.30 -2.58 -15.69
CA THR A 156 -10.31 -2.05 -16.64
C THR A 156 -8.98 -1.77 -15.94
N LEU A 157 -9.00 -1.16 -14.75
CA LEU A 157 -7.80 -0.96 -13.94
C LEU A 157 -7.11 -2.28 -13.61
N ASP A 158 -7.87 -3.35 -13.33
CA ASP A 158 -7.33 -4.67 -13.03
C ASP A 158 -6.59 -5.28 -14.21
N VAL A 159 -7.20 -5.19 -15.39
CA VAL A 159 -6.59 -5.66 -16.64
C VAL A 159 -5.29 -4.90 -16.90
N VAL A 160 -5.29 -3.58 -16.78
CA VAL A 160 -4.08 -2.76 -16.99
C VAL A 160 -3.00 -3.11 -15.97
N ILE A 161 -3.36 -3.27 -14.69
CA ILE A 161 -2.42 -3.66 -13.64
C ILE A 161 -1.76 -5.01 -13.97
N GLU A 162 -2.53 -6.00 -14.40
CA GLU A 162 -1.98 -7.32 -14.72
C GLU A 162 -1.16 -7.31 -16.00
N GLN A 163 -1.60 -6.57 -17.02
CA GLN A 163 -0.85 -6.36 -18.25
C GLN A 163 0.52 -5.73 -17.96
N GLU A 164 0.59 -4.67 -17.15
CA GLU A 164 1.86 -4.05 -16.77
C GLU A 164 2.79 -5.04 -16.04
N LYS A 165 2.27 -5.82 -15.09
CA LYS A 165 3.05 -6.86 -14.41
C LYS A 165 3.60 -7.89 -15.39
N SER A 166 2.77 -8.35 -16.33
CA SER A 166 3.18 -9.32 -17.35
C SER A 166 4.26 -8.75 -18.26
N HIS A 167 4.15 -7.48 -18.66
CA HIS A 167 5.12 -6.79 -19.50
C HIS A 167 6.46 -6.60 -18.79
N VAL A 168 6.46 -6.22 -17.50
CA VAL A 168 7.69 -6.10 -16.72
C VAL A 168 8.41 -7.45 -16.62
N LYS A 169 7.67 -8.53 -16.31
CA LYS A 169 8.24 -9.89 -16.27
C LYS A 169 8.79 -10.33 -17.62
N LYS A 170 8.05 -10.07 -18.71
CA LYS A 170 8.48 -10.39 -20.08
C LYS A 170 9.76 -9.64 -20.44
N ARG A 171 9.80 -8.31 -20.23
CA ARG A 171 10.98 -7.48 -20.48
C ARG A 171 12.19 -7.93 -19.67
N GLN A 172 11.98 -8.30 -18.40
CA GLN A 172 13.05 -8.83 -17.56
C GLN A 172 13.58 -10.16 -18.11
N LYS A 173 12.69 -11.07 -18.51
CA LYS A 173 13.07 -12.35 -19.14
C LYS A 173 13.84 -12.12 -20.44
N ASP A 174 13.36 -11.24 -21.29
CA ASP A 174 14.00 -10.91 -22.57
C ASP A 174 15.38 -10.28 -22.34
N GLY A 175 15.50 -9.38 -21.35
CA GLY A 175 16.78 -8.79 -20.94
C GLY A 175 17.76 -9.83 -20.40
N ILE A 176 17.30 -10.78 -19.58
CA ILE A 176 18.14 -11.89 -19.10
C ILE A 176 18.56 -12.79 -20.25
N ASN A 177 17.67 -13.09 -21.20
CA ASN A 177 18.00 -13.91 -22.37
C ASN A 177 19.04 -13.24 -23.27
N ALA A 178 18.91 -11.93 -23.50
CA ALA A 178 19.92 -11.15 -24.21
C ALA A 178 21.25 -11.14 -23.46
N LEU A 179 21.23 -10.91 -22.14
CA LEU A 179 22.43 -10.92 -21.31
C LEU A 179 23.15 -12.28 -21.35
N ARG A 180 22.41 -13.40 -21.33
CA ARG A 180 22.95 -14.77 -21.44
C ARG A 180 23.76 -15.01 -22.71
N GLN A 181 23.50 -14.27 -23.77
CA GLN A 181 24.23 -14.38 -25.05
C GLN A 181 25.50 -13.52 -25.09
N THR A 182 25.76 -12.73 -24.05
CA THR A 182 26.93 -11.86 -23.95
C THR A 182 27.96 -12.40 -22.97
N GLN A 183 29.22 -11.95 -23.10
CA GLN A 183 30.29 -12.29 -22.15
C GLN A 183 29.99 -11.80 -20.71
N ALA A 184 29.16 -10.76 -20.57
CA ALA A 184 28.76 -10.23 -19.27
C ALA A 184 27.95 -11.24 -18.43
N TRP A 185 27.38 -12.29 -19.04
CA TRP A 185 26.70 -13.37 -18.33
C TRP A 185 27.59 -14.06 -17.29
N GLN A 186 28.89 -14.18 -17.55
CA GLN A 186 29.85 -14.82 -16.64
C GLN A 186 29.94 -14.10 -15.28
N ASN A 187 29.67 -12.80 -15.26
CA ASN A 187 29.68 -11.96 -14.06
C ASN A 187 28.26 -11.66 -13.54
N TYR A 188 27.22 -12.32 -14.07
CA TYR A 188 25.84 -12.10 -13.66
C TYR A 188 25.53 -12.79 -12.33
N GLY A 189 24.90 -12.06 -11.42
CA GLY A 189 24.50 -12.57 -10.11
C GLY A 189 25.48 -12.17 -9.00
N ARG A 190 25.45 -12.95 -7.90
CA ARG A 190 26.33 -12.67 -6.74
C ARG A 190 27.75 -13.10 -7.09
N PRO A 191 28.77 -12.23 -6.95
CA PRO A 191 30.15 -12.60 -7.22
C PRO A 191 30.60 -13.73 -6.29
N ALA A 192 31.46 -14.61 -6.83
CA ALA A 192 32.09 -15.66 -6.05
C ALA A 192 32.96 -15.03 -4.93
N ILE A 193 33.06 -15.75 -3.81
CA ILE A 193 33.88 -15.29 -2.68
C ILE A 193 35.34 -15.46 -3.07
N LYS A 194 36.12 -14.37 -2.95
CA LYS A 194 37.57 -14.43 -3.13
C LYS A 194 38.19 -15.21 -1.97
N LEU A 195 39.02 -16.19 -2.29
CA LEU A 195 39.77 -16.90 -1.27
C LEU A 195 40.81 -15.97 -0.65
N PRO A 196 40.98 -16.00 0.68
CA PRO A 196 42.05 -15.25 1.32
C PRO A 196 43.40 -15.87 0.95
N GLU A 197 44.45 -15.06 0.80
CA GLU A 197 45.79 -15.53 0.38
C GLU A 197 46.36 -16.61 1.32
N ASN A 198 46.02 -16.53 2.61
CA ASN A 198 46.46 -17.50 3.62
C ASN A 198 45.65 -18.81 3.63
N TYR A 199 44.66 -18.98 2.74
CA TYR A 199 43.69 -20.07 2.81
C TYR A 199 44.36 -21.45 2.82
N LYS A 200 45.26 -21.71 1.87
CA LYS A 200 45.98 -23.00 1.76
C LYS A 200 46.72 -23.35 3.05
N ARG A 201 47.44 -22.38 3.61
CA ARG A 201 48.20 -22.55 4.87
C ARG A 201 47.27 -22.85 6.03
N VAL A 202 46.17 -22.11 6.17
CA VAL A 202 45.20 -22.32 7.27
C VAL A 202 44.51 -23.68 7.13
N MET A 203 44.15 -24.08 5.90
CA MET A 203 43.52 -25.37 5.64
C MET A 203 44.42 -26.54 6.00
N ASN A 204 45.71 -26.50 5.64
CA ASN A 204 46.65 -27.58 5.98
C ASN A 204 46.80 -27.76 7.51
N ARG A 205 46.92 -26.65 8.26
CA ARG A 205 46.99 -26.67 9.73
C ARG A 205 45.70 -27.18 10.38
N TRP A 206 44.55 -26.85 9.78
CA TRP A 206 43.27 -27.34 10.27
C TRP A 206 43.08 -28.85 9.98
N LEU A 207 43.46 -29.30 8.79
CA LEU A 207 43.37 -30.71 8.38
C LEU A 207 44.33 -31.62 9.16
N SER A 208 45.49 -31.12 9.57
CA SER A 208 46.42 -31.83 10.46
C SER A 208 45.98 -31.85 11.92
N GLY A 209 44.91 -31.14 12.29
CA GLY A 209 44.41 -31.04 13.66
C GLY A 209 45.16 -30.02 14.54
N GLU A 210 46.06 -29.23 13.97
CA GLU A 210 46.88 -28.24 14.71
C GLU A 210 46.05 -27.05 15.22
N ILE A 211 44.99 -26.67 14.49
CA ILE A 211 44.08 -25.58 14.86
C ILE A 211 42.62 -26.03 14.83
N THR A 212 41.77 -25.38 15.63
CA THR A 212 40.33 -25.64 15.63
C THR A 212 39.63 -24.97 14.44
N ALA A 213 38.44 -25.46 14.05
CA ALA A 213 37.64 -24.86 12.99
C ALA A 213 37.30 -23.39 13.29
N VAL A 214 37.06 -23.04 14.56
CA VAL A 214 36.80 -21.65 14.99
C VAL A 214 38.02 -20.77 14.71
N THR A 215 39.21 -21.26 15.05
CA THR A 215 40.47 -20.55 14.80
C THR A 215 40.72 -20.39 13.29
N ALA A 216 40.49 -21.44 12.50
CA ALA A 216 40.63 -21.40 11.04
C ALA A 216 39.67 -20.40 10.38
N MET A 217 38.42 -20.33 10.85
CA MET A 217 37.43 -19.35 10.39
C MET A 217 37.86 -17.91 10.72
N ASN A 218 38.39 -17.68 11.92
CA ASN A 218 38.88 -16.36 12.32
C ASN A 218 40.10 -15.94 11.48
N LEU A 219 41.04 -16.85 11.24
CA LEU A 219 42.24 -16.57 10.44
C LEU A 219 41.95 -16.32 8.96
N THR A 220 40.90 -16.93 8.42
CA THR A 220 40.49 -16.73 7.02
C THR A 220 39.46 -15.61 6.85
N GLY A 221 38.90 -15.08 7.95
CA GLY A 221 37.81 -14.11 7.92
C GLY A 221 36.50 -14.66 7.34
N LEU A 222 36.38 -16.00 7.21
CA LEU A 222 35.24 -16.63 6.57
C LEU A 222 34.14 -16.95 7.58
N LYS A 223 32.90 -16.60 7.24
CA LYS A 223 31.72 -17.02 8.01
C LYS A 223 31.56 -18.54 7.93
N ARG A 224 31.05 -19.15 9.01
CA ARG A 224 30.88 -20.60 9.18
C ARG A 224 30.40 -21.36 7.95
N THR A 225 29.29 -20.93 7.36
CA THR A 225 28.69 -21.60 6.20
C THR A 225 29.59 -21.55 4.98
N THR A 226 30.29 -20.43 4.76
CA THR A 226 31.25 -20.28 3.67
C THR A 226 32.50 -21.11 3.91
N PHE A 227 33.01 -21.10 5.14
CA PHE A 227 34.21 -21.86 5.52
C PHE A 227 34.02 -23.36 5.26
N TYR A 228 32.94 -23.96 5.76
CA TYR A 228 32.71 -25.40 5.55
C TYR A 228 32.42 -25.76 4.09
N ARG A 229 31.72 -24.89 3.34
CA ARG A 229 31.51 -25.09 1.90
C ARG A 229 32.85 -25.14 1.16
N LEU A 230 33.68 -24.11 1.33
CA LEU A 230 35.01 -24.05 0.70
C LEU A 230 35.93 -25.18 1.19
N ALA A 231 35.84 -25.56 2.47
CA ALA A 231 36.63 -26.66 3.03
C ALA A 231 36.28 -28.01 2.41
N ASN A 232 35.00 -28.26 2.11
CA ASN A 232 34.57 -29.47 1.42
C ASN A 232 35.03 -29.48 -0.05
N GLU A 233 34.96 -28.33 -0.74
CA GLU A 233 35.50 -28.15 -2.09
C GLU A 233 37.02 -28.39 -2.11
N TYR A 234 37.75 -27.88 -1.12
CA TYR A 234 39.19 -28.10 -0.93
C TYR A 234 39.52 -29.59 -0.76
N LYS A 235 38.78 -30.31 0.10
CA LYS A 235 38.98 -31.75 0.34
C LYS A 235 38.73 -32.61 -0.89
N ARG A 236 37.82 -32.18 -1.77
CA ARG A 236 37.52 -32.87 -3.04
C ARG A 236 38.51 -32.54 -4.16
N GLY A 237 39.45 -31.62 -3.92
CA GLY A 237 40.41 -31.17 -4.94
C GLY A 237 39.79 -30.25 -6.00
N GLU A 238 38.58 -29.73 -5.77
CA GLU A 238 37.83 -28.90 -6.72
C GLU A 238 38.15 -27.40 -6.59
N LEU A 239 38.91 -27.04 -5.56
CA LEU A 239 39.29 -25.68 -5.25
C LEU A 239 40.73 -25.45 -5.69
N THR A 240 40.94 -24.58 -6.68
CA THR A 240 42.26 -24.08 -7.02
C THR A 240 42.65 -22.99 -6.01
N VAL A 241 43.72 -23.24 -5.24
CA VAL A 241 44.19 -22.37 -4.14
C VAL A 241 45.62 -21.93 -4.37
#